data_AF-A0A9E4VBR0-F1
#
_entry.id   AF-A0A9E4VBR0-F1
#
_cell.length_a   1.000
_cell.length_b   1.000
_cell.length_c   1.000
_cell.angle_alpha   90.00
_cell.angle_beta   90.00
_cell.angle_gamma   90.00
#
_symmetry.space_group_name_H-M   'P 1'
#
loop_
_entity.id
_entity.type
_entity.pdbx_description
1 polymer ?
#
loop_
_entity_poly.entity_id
_entity_poly.type
_entity_poly.pdbx_seq_one_letter_code
_entity_poly.pdbx_strand_id
1 'polypeptide(L)'
;EAADHPVFEITRVTRRKNAIYPATVVGRPPQEDRYLGDAAQLALSPLIRLLRREIKDMWAYYEAGFHNLLVVSVDPRYAREPIKTALGLFGEGQLSLTKTLVLVGPDVNPRDPGQVMQAIRRNFDAEEDFHLIARTAADTLDFTGEATHKGSKMILDATAGPSGEGASNAVALPANIGKIAPGIVKHRLVGKTMLVVQTAGEGRGVVRKMVDNPLLGSVKIVAAVSADVDIDDDESLLWGIFTRFDAVRDVVFSRSEFRGLAPVYSGVMGIDATWKQGYQPTLVMDPEIVKKVDSKWSRYWK
;
A
#
# COMPACT_ATOMS: atom_id res chain seq x y z
N GLU A 1 18.87 14.20 4.47
CA GLU A 1 19.29 15.44 5.16
C GLU A 1 18.10 15.99 5.92
N ALA A 2 18.32 16.65 7.06
CA ALA A 2 17.25 17.35 7.75
C ALA A 2 16.90 18.64 6.99
N ALA A 3 15.61 18.99 6.94
CA ALA A 3 15.16 20.23 6.33
C ALA A 3 15.16 21.37 7.36
N ASP A 4 15.39 22.60 6.89
CA ASP A 4 15.20 23.79 7.72
C ASP A 4 13.71 23.96 8.04
N HIS A 5 13.40 24.19 9.32
CA HIS A 5 12.05 24.46 9.79
C HIS A 5 12.02 25.75 10.63
N PRO A 6 10.87 26.45 10.68
CA PRO A 6 10.74 27.65 11.50
C PRO A 6 11.07 27.41 12.97
N VAL A 7 11.81 28.35 13.58
CA VAL A 7 12.09 28.32 15.02
C VAL A 7 10.88 28.89 15.75
N PHE A 8 10.24 28.07 16.58
CA PHE A 8 9.17 28.52 17.47
C PHE A 8 9.75 29.00 18.81
N GLU A 9 9.87 30.33 18.98
CA GLU A 9 10.38 30.94 20.21
C GLU A 9 9.30 31.05 21.29
N ILE A 10 9.47 30.30 22.39
CA ILE A 10 8.52 30.25 23.49
C ILE A 10 8.90 31.31 24.54
N THR A 11 8.10 32.36 24.68
CA THR A 11 8.34 33.44 25.65
C THR A 11 7.73 33.19 27.03
N ARG A 12 6.71 32.32 27.12
CA ARG A 12 6.06 31.94 28.38
C ARG A 12 5.38 30.57 28.26
N VAL A 13 5.51 29.74 29.30
CA VAL A 13 4.76 28.49 29.45
C VAL A 13 3.90 28.57 30.71
N THR A 14 2.61 28.26 30.60
CA THR A 14 1.69 28.15 31.75
C THR A 14 1.23 26.71 31.91
N ARG A 15 0.96 26.29 33.14
CA ARG A 15 0.45 24.95 33.42
C ARG A 15 -0.40 24.92 34.69
N ARG A 16 -1.33 23.99 34.76
CA ARG A 16 -2.06 23.69 36.00
C ARG A 16 -1.14 23.06 37.06
N LYS A 17 -1.55 23.11 38.34
CA LYS A 17 -0.92 22.30 39.38
C LYS A 17 -1.07 20.81 39.03
N ASN A 18 -0.01 20.02 39.20
CA ASN A 18 0.04 18.60 38.81
C ASN A 18 -0.37 18.37 37.33
N ALA A 19 0.20 19.16 36.42
CA ALA A 19 0.01 18.99 34.99
C ALA A 19 0.58 17.64 34.52
N ILE A 20 -0.13 17.01 33.57
CA ILE A 20 0.29 15.83 32.83
C ILE A 20 0.78 16.32 31.45
N TYR A 21 1.91 15.80 30.98
CA TYR A 21 2.43 16.10 29.65
C TYR A 21 2.12 14.93 28.72
N PRO A 22 1.06 15.01 27.89
CA PRO A 22 0.81 13.99 26.90
C PRO A 22 1.89 14.07 25.81
N ALA A 23 2.43 12.92 25.44
CA ALA A 23 3.41 12.78 24.38
C ALA A 23 3.11 11.49 23.62
N THR A 24 3.40 11.52 22.32
CA THR A 24 3.26 10.37 21.44
C THR A 24 4.57 10.09 20.73
N VAL A 25 4.70 8.89 20.19
CA VAL A 25 5.84 8.47 19.37
C VAL A 25 5.32 7.94 18.04
N VAL A 26 6.07 8.20 16.97
CA VAL A 26 5.77 7.70 15.62
C VAL A 26 6.90 6.79 15.16
N GLY A 27 6.59 5.84 14.28
CA GLY A 27 7.55 4.84 13.82
C GLY A 27 6.87 3.78 12.97
N ARG A 28 7.47 2.59 12.92
CA ARG A 28 6.84 1.44 12.26
C ARG A 28 5.47 1.16 12.92
N PRO A 29 4.38 1.02 12.13
CA PRO A 29 3.07 0.73 12.69
C PRO A 29 3.05 -0.63 13.42
N PRO A 30 2.13 -0.80 14.38
CA PRO A 30 1.16 0.17 14.86
C PRO A 30 1.77 1.13 15.90
N GLN A 31 1.40 2.42 15.85
CA GLN A 31 1.64 3.39 16.93
C GLN A 31 0.31 4.04 17.33
N GLU A 32 0.32 5.00 18.26
CA GLU A 32 -0.91 5.67 18.73
C GLU A 32 -1.72 6.33 17.60
N ASP A 33 -1.03 6.79 16.57
CA ASP A 33 -1.59 7.36 15.35
C ASP A 33 -2.55 6.40 14.61
N ARG A 34 -2.36 5.08 14.72
CA ARG A 34 -3.32 4.07 14.24
C ARG A 34 -4.72 4.34 14.78
N TYR A 35 -4.85 4.43 16.10
CA TYR A 35 -6.15 4.53 16.75
C TYR A 35 -6.82 5.88 16.46
N LEU A 36 -6.02 6.95 16.38
CA LEU A 36 -6.51 8.27 15.99
C LEU A 36 -6.99 8.30 14.54
N GLY A 37 -6.21 7.70 13.63
CA GLY A 37 -6.55 7.60 12.21
C GLY A 37 -7.78 6.75 11.97
N ASP A 38 -7.88 5.55 12.57
CA ASP A 38 -9.05 4.68 12.45
C ASP A 38 -10.31 5.37 12.97
N ALA A 39 -10.24 6.06 14.12
CA ALA A 39 -11.36 6.83 14.64
C ALA A 39 -11.77 7.97 13.70
N ALA A 40 -10.80 8.71 13.15
CA ALA A 40 -11.06 9.76 12.18
C ALA A 40 -11.72 9.21 10.91
N GLN A 41 -11.23 8.09 10.38
CA GLN A 41 -11.83 7.43 9.23
C GLN A 41 -13.27 7.00 9.49
N LEU A 42 -13.56 6.35 10.62
CA LEU A 42 -14.92 5.93 10.97
C LEU A 42 -15.89 7.13 11.10
N ALA A 43 -15.40 8.25 11.63
CA ALA A 43 -16.20 9.46 11.78
C ALA A 43 -16.42 10.19 10.45
N LEU A 44 -15.41 10.23 9.57
CA LEU A 44 -15.40 11.11 8.40
C LEU A 44 -15.74 10.38 7.08
N SER A 45 -15.45 9.09 6.95
CA SER A 45 -15.70 8.34 5.71
C SER A 45 -17.17 8.35 5.28
N PRO A 46 -18.19 8.33 6.17
CA PRO A 46 -19.59 8.42 5.74
C PRO A 46 -19.92 9.77 5.09
N LEU A 47 -19.20 10.85 5.44
CA LEU A 47 -19.45 12.19 4.91
C LEU A 47 -19.07 12.31 3.44
N ILE A 48 -18.14 11.50 2.95
CA ILE A 48 -17.75 11.55 1.53
C ILE A 48 -18.91 11.20 0.61
N ARG A 49 -19.90 10.44 1.08
CA ARG A 49 -21.11 10.08 0.33
C ARG A 49 -21.98 11.30 0.00
N LEU A 50 -21.81 12.41 0.71
CA LEU A 50 -22.46 13.69 0.40
C LEU A 50 -21.93 14.27 -0.92
N LEU A 51 -20.66 14.04 -1.22
CA LEU A 51 -19.98 14.51 -2.43
C LEU A 51 -19.99 13.45 -3.54
N ARG A 52 -19.87 12.17 -3.16
CA ARG A 52 -19.67 11.02 -4.06
C ARG A 52 -20.61 9.88 -3.66
N ARG A 53 -21.85 9.92 -4.16
CA ARG A 53 -22.92 8.98 -3.79
C ARG A 53 -22.64 7.53 -4.20
N GLU A 54 -21.78 7.34 -5.18
CA GLU A 54 -21.35 6.03 -5.66
C GLU A 54 -20.42 5.31 -4.67
N ILE A 55 -19.83 6.02 -3.70
CA ILE A 55 -18.97 5.39 -2.69
C ILE A 55 -19.85 4.73 -1.62
N LYS A 56 -19.70 3.41 -1.47
CA LYS A 56 -20.29 2.65 -0.36
C LYS A 56 -19.43 2.74 0.88
N ASP A 57 -18.14 2.49 0.79
CA ASP A 57 -17.26 2.55 1.97
C ASP A 57 -15.82 2.75 1.53
N MET A 58 -14.94 3.10 2.47
CA MET A 58 -13.51 3.18 2.22
C MET A 58 -12.70 2.88 3.46
N TRP A 59 -11.47 2.42 3.22
CA TRP A 59 -10.50 2.16 4.26
C TRP A 59 -9.08 2.45 3.79
N ALA A 60 -8.43 3.40 4.45
CA ALA A 60 -7.01 3.68 4.36
C ALA A 60 -6.29 2.79 5.38
N TYR A 61 -5.34 2.00 4.90
CA TYR A 61 -4.66 0.99 5.71
C TYR A 61 -3.54 1.62 6.55
N TYR A 62 -3.65 1.59 7.87
CA TYR A 62 -2.63 2.16 8.77
C TYR A 62 -1.30 1.40 8.67
N GLU A 63 -1.34 0.10 8.32
CA GLU A 63 -0.16 -0.72 8.07
C GLU A 63 0.69 -0.12 6.94
N ALA A 64 0.02 0.53 5.99
CA ALA A 64 0.61 1.26 4.87
C ALA A 64 0.81 2.77 5.17
N GLY A 65 0.70 3.21 6.42
CA GLY A 65 0.80 4.64 6.80
C GLY A 65 -0.41 5.47 6.37
N PHE A 66 -1.59 4.86 6.21
CA PHE A 66 -2.85 5.42 5.71
C PHE A 66 -2.81 5.87 4.24
N HIS A 67 -1.90 6.76 3.86
CA HIS A 67 -1.89 7.39 2.54
C HIS A 67 -1.22 6.54 1.45
N ASN A 68 -0.56 5.41 1.74
CA ASN A 68 0.01 4.60 0.65
C ASN A 68 -0.99 3.62 0.02
N LEU A 69 -2.01 3.19 0.76
CA LEU A 69 -3.03 2.25 0.30
C LEU A 69 -4.42 2.65 0.79
N LEU A 70 -5.29 2.95 -0.17
CA LEU A 70 -6.72 3.20 0.04
C LEU A 70 -7.52 2.16 -0.74
N VAL A 71 -8.45 1.48 -0.07
CA VAL A 71 -9.44 0.61 -0.71
C VAL A 71 -10.80 1.29 -0.63
N VAL A 72 -11.53 1.34 -1.76
CA VAL A 72 -12.83 2.01 -1.86
C VAL A 72 -13.84 1.05 -2.47
N SER A 73 -14.92 0.79 -1.74
CA SER A 73 -16.08 0.06 -2.26
C SER A 73 -17.00 1.03 -3.00
N VAL A 74 -17.29 0.73 -4.25
CA VAL A 74 -18.04 1.59 -5.17
C VAL A 74 -19.24 0.82 -5.73
N ASP A 75 -20.37 1.51 -5.81
CA ASP A 75 -21.63 1.09 -6.46
C ASP A 75 -21.83 1.90 -7.74
N PRO A 76 -21.20 1.48 -8.86
CA PRO A 76 -21.20 2.26 -10.09
C PRO A 76 -22.55 2.19 -10.81
N ARG A 77 -22.98 3.32 -11.36
CA ARG A 77 -24.23 3.46 -12.14
C ARG A 77 -24.03 3.23 -13.63
N TYR A 78 -22.80 3.36 -14.11
CA TYR A 78 -22.41 3.17 -15.51
C TYR A 78 -20.97 2.69 -15.61
N ALA A 79 -20.63 2.11 -16.76
CA ALA A 79 -19.29 1.64 -17.05
C ALA A 79 -18.26 2.76 -16.88
N ARG A 80 -17.10 2.44 -16.27
CA ARG A 80 -16.00 3.37 -15.99
C ARG A 80 -16.32 4.52 -15.01
N GLU A 81 -17.47 4.51 -14.34
CA GLU A 81 -17.70 5.40 -13.18
C GLU A 81 -16.64 5.24 -12.07
N PRO A 82 -16.17 4.02 -11.71
CA PRO A 82 -15.18 3.86 -10.66
C PRO A 82 -13.88 4.64 -10.91
N ILE A 83 -13.39 4.71 -12.15
CA ILE A 83 -12.20 5.50 -12.50
C ILE A 83 -12.42 7.00 -12.30
N LYS A 84 -13.60 7.52 -12.67
CA LYS A 84 -13.97 8.91 -12.37
C LYS A 84 -13.95 9.16 -10.86
N THR A 85 -14.45 8.22 -10.06
CA THR A 85 -14.41 8.31 -8.59
C THR A 85 -12.98 8.35 -8.09
N ALA A 86 -12.10 7.44 -8.54
CA ALA A 86 -10.69 7.41 -8.14
C ALA A 86 -9.94 8.71 -8.47
N LEU A 87 -10.09 9.23 -9.69
CA LEU A 87 -9.47 10.51 -10.09
C LEU A 87 -9.96 11.67 -9.22
N GLY A 88 -11.23 11.65 -8.84
CA GLY A 88 -11.79 12.62 -7.91
C GLY A 88 -11.17 12.53 -6.51
N LEU A 89 -10.95 11.32 -5.99
CA LEU A 89 -10.32 11.11 -4.68
C LEU A 89 -8.85 11.58 -4.67
N PHE A 90 -8.13 11.40 -5.78
CA PHE A 90 -6.78 11.93 -5.92
C PHE A 90 -6.70 13.46 -5.94
N GLY A 91 -7.83 14.17 -6.11
CA GLY A 91 -7.90 15.62 -5.96
C GLY A 91 -8.41 16.10 -4.59
N GLU A 92 -8.82 15.20 -3.70
CA GLU A 92 -9.62 15.56 -2.53
C GLU A 92 -8.79 15.60 -1.24
N GLY A 93 -8.45 16.80 -0.78
CA GLY A 93 -7.85 17.03 0.56
C GLY A 93 -6.71 16.07 0.89
N GLN A 94 -6.81 15.38 2.03
CA GLN A 94 -5.81 14.39 2.47
C GLN A 94 -5.78 13.11 1.62
N LEU A 95 -6.88 12.77 0.93
CA LEU A 95 -6.92 11.61 0.04
C LEU A 95 -6.08 11.81 -1.22
N SER A 96 -5.73 13.05 -1.56
CA SER A 96 -4.79 13.36 -2.64
C SER A 96 -3.40 12.77 -2.43
N LEU A 97 -3.02 12.45 -1.19
CA LEU A 97 -1.74 11.78 -0.88
C LEU A 97 -1.77 10.28 -1.20
N THR A 98 -2.95 9.70 -1.47
CA THR A 98 -3.12 8.27 -1.79
C THR A 98 -2.18 7.86 -2.93
N LYS A 99 -1.29 6.88 -2.68
CA LYS A 99 -0.39 6.33 -3.70
C LYS A 99 -1.02 5.18 -4.49
N THR A 100 -1.62 4.22 -3.77
CA THR A 100 -2.31 3.07 -4.35
C THR A 100 -3.78 3.13 -4.02
N LEU A 101 -4.63 3.12 -5.04
CA LEU A 101 -6.08 3.09 -4.87
C LEU A 101 -6.63 1.79 -5.46
N VAL A 102 -7.30 0.97 -4.64
CA VAL A 102 -7.99 -0.24 -5.11
C VAL A 102 -9.49 0.03 -5.06
N LEU A 103 -10.16 -0.10 -6.19
CA LEU A 103 -11.61 -0.01 -6.28
C LEU A 103 -12.19 -1.42 -6.22
N VAL A 104 -13.23 -1.63 -5.43
CA VAL A 104 -13.92 -2.92 -5.29
C VAL A 104 -15.42 -2.73 -5.39
N GLY A 105 -16.15 -3.80 -5.71
CA GLY A 105 -17.60 -3.76 -5.83
C GLY A 105 -18.34 -3.39 -4.53
N PRO A 106 -19.65 -3.11 -4.61
CA PRO A 106 -20.44 -2.61 -3.49
C PRO A 106 -20.61 -3.61 -2.35
N ASP A 107 -20.46 -4.90 -2.64
CA ASP A 107 -20.60 -6.00 -1.68
C ASP A 107 -19.28 -6.42 -1.00
N VAL A 108 -18.18 -5.74 -1.33
CA VAL A 108 -16.84 -6.03 -0.78
C VAL A 108 -16.56 -5.09 0.36
N ASN A 109 -16.29 -5.63 1.56
CA ASN A 109 -15.85 -4.84 2.70
C ASN A 109 -14.39 -4.36 2.50
N PRO A 110 -14.11 -3.04 2.36
CA PRO A 110 -12.75 -2.53 2.18
C PRO A 110 -11.79 -2.83 3.33
N ARG A 111 -12.32 -3.15 4.51
CA ARG A 111 -11.56 -3.48 5.74
C ARG A 111 -11.17 -4.95 5.83
N ASP A 112 -11.68 -5.80 4.95
CA ASP A 112 -11.40 -7.24 4.93
C ASP A 112 -10.41 -7.54 3.78
N PRO A 113 -9.11 -7.71 4.07
CA PRO A 113 -8.10 -7.97 3.05
C PRO A 113 -8.41 -9.24 2.25
N GLY A 114 -9.08 -10.23 2.84
CA GLY A 114 -9.46 -11.46 2.18
C GLY A 114 -10.50 -11.21 1.09
N GLN A 115 -11.54 -10.41 1.37
CA GLN A 115 -12.53 -10.02 0.36
C GLN A 115 -11.92 -9.14 -0.73
N VAL A 116 -11.04 -8.19 -0.37
CA VAL A 116 -10.35 -7.34 -1.34
C VAL A 116 -9.47 -8.17 -2.28
N MET A 117 -8.69 -9.11 -1.76
CA MET A 117 -7.87 -10.02 -2.58
C MET A 117 -8.72 -10.91 -3.48
N GLN A 118 -9.89 -11.36 -3.02
CA GLN A 118 -10.83 -12.10 -3.86
C GLN A 118 -11.47 -11.24 -4.95
N ALA A 119 -11.75 -9.96 -4.68
CA ALA A 119 -12.25 -9.03 -5.69
C ALA A 119 -11.19 -8.82 -6.78
N ILE A 120 -9.94 -8.54 -6.40
CA ILE A 120 -8.82 -8.45 -7.35
C ILE A 120 -8.68 -9.76 -8.15
N ARG A 121 -8.79 -10.92 -7.48
CA ARG A 121 -8.70 -12.22 -8.16
C ARG A 121 -9.68 -12.35 -9.32
N ARG A 122 -10.94 -12.03 -9.03
CA ARG A 122 -12.07 -12.29 -9.93
C ARG A 122 -12.18 -11.22 -10.99
N ASN A 123 -11.96 -9.97 -10.63
CA ASN A 123 -12.41 -8.84 -11.44
C ASN A 123 -11.27 -8.08 -12.12
N PHE A 124 -10.05 -8.14 -11.62
CA PHE A 124 -8.95 -7.31 -12.14
C PHE A 124 -8.28 -7.96 -13.36
N ASP A 125 -8.34 -7.27 -14.50
CA ASP A 125 -7.51 -7.47 -15.67
C ASP A 125 -6.54 -6.29 -15.84
N ALA A 126 -5.24 -6.56 -15.86
CA ALA A 126 -4.23 -5.51 -15.99
C ALA A 126 -4.37 -4.66 -17.26
N GLU A 127 -4.93 -5.22 -18.34
CA GLU A 127 -5.10 -4.50 -19.61
C GLU A 127 -6.20 -3.43 -19.52
N GLU A 128 -7.27 -3.73 -18.79
CA GLU A 128 -8.46 -2.89 -18.75
C GLU A 128 -8.57 -2.07 -17.46
N ASP A 129 -8.01 -2.57 -16.36
CA ASP A 129 -8.33 -2.13 -15.01
C ASP A 129 -7.15 -1.54 -14.24
N PHE A 130 -5.94 -1.57 -14.82
CA PHE A 130 -4.79 -0.88 -14.26
C PHE A 130 -4.65 0.52 -14.85
N HIS A 131 -4.58 1.53 -13.98
CA HIS A 131 -4.30 2.90 -14.41
C HIS A 131 -3.10 3.48 -13.66
N LEU A 132 -2.10 3.88 -14.42
CA LEU A 132 -0.93 4.60 -13.93
C LEU A 132 -1.14 6.11 -14.12
N ILE A 133 -0.95 6.88 -13.06
CA ILE A 133 -0.85 8.33 -13.13
C ILE A 133 0.59 8.71 -12.78
N ALA A 134 1.38 8.92 -13.82
CA ALA A 134 2.78 9.30 -13.70
C ALA A 134 2.92 10.79 -13.36
N ARG A 135 4.03 11.16 -12.71
CA ARG A 135 4.44 12.54 -12.45
C ARG A 135 3.39 13.35 -11.67
N THR A 136 2.97 12.81 -10.54
CA THR A 136 2.01 13.42 -9.63
C THR A 136 2.70 14.01 -8.41
N ALA A 137 1.94 14.80 -7.64
CA ALA A 137 2.32 15.17 -6.29
C ALA A 137 2.39 13.93 -5.39
N ALA A 138 3.44 13.86 -4.59
CA ALA A 138 3.65 12.83 -3.58
C ALA A 138 3.79 13.46 -2.19
N ASP A 139 3.64 12.64 -1.15
CA ASP A 139 3.89 13.07 0.23
C ASP A 139 5.34 13.54 0.39
N THR A 140 5.55 14.56 1.23
CA THR A 140 6.87 15.16 1.48
C THR A 140 7.88 14.15 2.03
N LEU A 141 7.40 13.15 2.78
CA LEU A 141 8.21 12.11 3.40
C LEU A 141 8.27 10.82 2.56
N ASP A 142 7.58 10.75 1.42
CA ASP A 142 7.69 9.61 0.53
C ASP A 142 9.06 9.62 -0.18
N PHE A 143 9.94 8.74 0.28
CA PHE A 143 11.29 8.54 -0.24
C PHE A 143 11.36 7.61 -1.46
N THR A 144 10.20 7.11 -1.94
CA THR A 144 10.15 6.15 -3.04
C THR A 144 10.18 6.79 -4.42
N GLY A 145 9.71 8.04 -4.52
CA GLY A 145 9.65 8.83 -5.75
C GLY A 145 11.00 9.34 -6.26
N GLU A 146 10.99 10.05 -7.38
CA GLU A 146 12.19 10.60 -8.03
C GLU A 146 12.80 11.78 -7.24
N ALA A 147 11.97 12.55 -6.56
CA ALA A 147 12.36 13.69 -5.74
C ALA A 147 11.26 14.04 -4.73
N THR A 148 11.57 14.90 -3.76
CA THR A 148 10.59 15.42 -2.80
C THR A 148 9.37 16.00 -3.52
N HIS A 149 8.17 15.63 -3.05
CA HIS A 149 6.88 15.98 -3.63
C HIS A 149 6.59 15.45 -5.05
N LYS A 150 7.46 14.60 -5.63
CA LYS A 150 7.28 14.05 -6.98
C LYS A 150 7.26 12.52 -6.95
N GLY A 151 6.17 11.95 -7.45
CA GLY A 151 6.04 10.50 -7.57
C GLY A 151 5.01 10.11 -8.61
N SER A 152 4.41 8.94 -8.40
CA SER A 152 3.33 8.41 -9.22
C SER A 152 2.26 7.76 -8.36
N LYS A 153 1.08 7.57 -8.96
CA LYS A 153 -0.06 6.91 -8.33
C LYS A 153 -0.54 5.79 -9.22
N MET A 154 -1.13 4.75 -8.62
CA MET A 154 -1.77 3.68 -9.37
C MET A 154 -3.17 3.39 -8.87
N ILE A 155 -4.03 2.99 -9.80
CA ILE A 155 -5.40 2.53 -9.55
C ILE A 155 -5.50 1.09 -10.04
N LEU A 156 -6.07 0.23 -9.20
CA LEU A 156 -6.48 -1.12 -9.56
C LEU A 156 -8.01 -1.16 -9.48
N ASP A 157 -8.68 -1.25 -10.62
CA ASP A 157 -10.14 -1.36 -10.67
C ASP A 157 -10.59 -2.82 -10.58
N ALA A 158 -10.85 -3.29 -9.37
CA ALA A 158 -11.40 -4.63 -9.12
C ALA A 158 -12.93 -4.60 -8.92
N THR A 159 -13.61 -3.57 -9.44
CA THR A 159 -15.08 -3.58 -9.51
C THR A 159 -15.55 -4.64 -10.50
N ALA A 160 -16.69 -5.28 -10.24
CA ALA A 160 -17.16 -6.36 -11.10
C ALA A 160 -17.48 -5.85 -12.51
N GLY A 161 -16.90 -6.48 -13.54
CA GLY A 161 -17.34 -6.29 -14.92
C GLY A 161 -18.72 -6.92 -15.18
N PRO A 162 -19.42 -6.55 -16.27
CA PRO A 162 -20.74 -7.11 -16.65
C PRO A 162 -20.77 -8.63 -16.82
N SER A 163 -19.62 -9.26 -17.06
CA SER A 163 -19.43 -10.68 -17.32
C SER A 163 -18.70 -11.35 -16.16
N GLY A 164 -19.32 -11.34 -14.98
CA GLY A 164 -18.79 -11.86 -13.71
C GLY A 164 -18.51 -13.38 -13.67
N GLU A 165 -17.69 -13.87 -14.59
CA GLU A 165 -17.10 -15.21 -14.61
C GLU A 165 -15.57 -15.12 -14.61
N GLY A 166 -15.02 -14.41 -13.62
CA GLY A 166 -13.59 -14.30 -13.43
C GLY A 166 -12.96 -15.59 -12.92
N ALA A 167 -12.07 -16.18 -13.74
CA ALA A 167 -11.02 -17.18 -13.50
C ALA A 167 -11.11 -18.12 -12.27
N SER A 168 -10.92 -19.42 -12.54
CA SER A 168 -10.75 -20.52 -11.55
C SER A 168 -10.11 -20.09 -10.21
N ASN A 169 -10.77 -20.48 -9.11
CA ASN A 169 -10.31 -20.29 -7.72
C ASN A 169 -8.99 -21.01 -7.40
N ALA A 170 -8.49 -21.87 -8.28
CA ALA A 170 -7.24 -22.58 -8.08
C ALA A 170 -6.07 -21.81 -8.71
N VAL A 171 -5.17 -21.32 -7.87
CA VAL A 171 -3.82 -20.90 -8.27
C VAL A 171 -2.91 -22.08 -8.03
N ALA A 172 -2.43 -22.71 -9.10
CA ALA A 172 -1.39 -23.73 -9.00
C ALA A 172 -0.04 -23.00 -8.94
N LEU A 173 0.61 -23.05 -7.78
CA LEU A 173 1.98 -22.57 -7.65
C LEU A 173 2.96 -23.69 -8.06
N PRO A 174 4.06 -23.36 -8.74
CA PRO A 174 5.13 -24.32 -8.97
C PRO A 174 5.70 -24.82 -7.63
N ALA A 175 6.01 -26.12 -7.58
CA ALA A 175 6.49 -26.78 -6.36
C ALA A 175 7.78 -26.16 -5.77
N ASN A 176 8.59 -25.47 -6.59
CA ASN A 176 9.86 -24.89 -6.18
C ASN A 176 9.97 -23.41 -6.60
N ILE A 177 9.20 -22.51 -5.97
CA ILE A 177 9.28 -21.06 -6.18
C ILE A 177 10.72 -20.53 -6.05
N GLY A 178 11.48 -21.03 -5.06
CA GLY A 178 12.86 -20.60 -4.82
C GLY A 178 13.84 -20.88 -5.97
N LYS A 179 13.47 -21.74 -6.95
CA LYS A 179 14.31 -22.00 -8.13
C LYS A 179 14.03 -21.06 -9.30
N ILE A 180 12.97 -20.25 -9.25
CA ILE A 180 12.61 -19.33 -10.34
C ILE A 180 13.63 -18.19 -10.45
N ALA A 181 14.08 -17.66 -9.31
CA ALA A 181 15.09 -16.62 -9.26
C ALA A 181 16.05 -16.85 -8.09
N PRO A 182 17.36 -16.58 -8.28
CA PRO A 182 18.31 -16.64 -7.19
C PRO A 182 17.98 -15.56 -6.14
N GLY A 183 18.21 -15.90 -4.86
CA GLY A 183 18.02 -14.96 -3.74
C GLY A 183 16.63 -14.99 -3.10
N ILE A 184 15.66 -15.74 -3.64
CA ILE A 184 14.38 -16.00 -2.96
C ILE A 184 14.65 -16.82 -1.70
N VAL A 185 14.27 -16.27 -0.55
CA VAL A 185 14.46 -16.89 0.78
C VAL A 185 13.17 -17.57 1.23
N LYS A 186 12.04 -16.88 1.07
CA LYS A 186 10.73 -17.31 1.56
C LYS A 186 9.65 -16.81 0.61
N HIS A 187 8.47 -17.43 0.64
CA HIS A 187 7.33 -16.98 -0.15
C HIS A 187 6.01 -17.26 0.58
N ARG A 188 4.98 -16.46 0.26
CA ARG A 188 3.62 -16.61 0.78
C ARG A 188 2.62 -16.25 -0.32
N LEU A 189 1.57 -17.05 -0.47
CA LEU A 189 0.45 -16.73 -1.36
C LEU A 189 -0.67 -16.08 -0.55
N VAL A 190 -0.89 -14.79 -0.77
CA VAL A 190 -1.90 -13.99 -0.07
C VAL A 190 -3.21 -14.05 -0.85
N GLY A 191 -4.28 -14.50 -0.19
CA GLY A 191 -5.64 -14.51 -0.74
C GLY A 191 -5.82 -15.35 -2.01
N LYS A 192 -4.88 -16.25 -2.34
CA LYS A 192 -4.80 -16.93 -3.66
C LYS A 192 -4.73 -15.96 -4.84
N THR A 193 -4.17 -14.77 -4.64
CA THR A 193 -4.17 -13.68 -5.62
C THR A 193 -2.78 -13.11 -5.83
N MET A 194 -2.09 -12.82 -4.72
CA MET A 194 -0.80 -12.16 -4.71
C MET A 194 0.27 -13.10 -4.17
N LEU A 195 1.26 -13.43 -5.00
CA LEU A 195 2.43 -14.18 -4.56
C LEU A 195 3.50 -13.20 -4.05
N VAL A 196 3.79 -13.28 -2.76
CA VAL A 196 4.86 -12.48 -2.15
C VAL A 196 6.10 -13.34 -2.05
N VAL A 197 7.24 -12.81 -2.48
CA VAL A 197 8.56 -13.42 -2.28
C VAL A 197 9.45 -12.51 -1.45
N GLN A 198 10.02 -13.07 -0.38
CA GLN A 198 11.06 -12.43 0.38
C GLN A 198 12.40 -12.73 -0.28
N THR A 199 13.22 -11.72 -0.56
CA THR A 199 14.48 -11.87 -1.29
C THR A 199 15.65 -11.19 -0.59
N ALA A 200 16.81 -11.84 -0.64
CA ALA A 200 18.12 -11.27 -0.32
C ALA A 200 18.89 -10.83 -1.59
N GLY A 201 18.35 -11.12 -2.77
CA GLY A 201 18.88 -10.70 -4.06
C GLY A 201 18.31 -9.36 -4.54
N GLU A 202 18.74 -8.95 -5.73
CA GLU A 202 18.28 -7.73 -6.41
C GLU A 202 16.78 -7.84 -6.76
N GLY A 203 15.95 -6.98 -6.17
CA GLY A 203 14.49 -7.08 -6.21
C GLY A 203 13.91 -7.03 -7.62
N ARG A 204 14.38 -6.12 -8.47
CA ARG A 204 13.86 -5.97 -9.83
C ARG A 204 14.07 -7.23 -10.66
N GLY A 205 15.27 -7.81 -10.58
CA GLY A 205 15.63 -9.04 -11.28
C GLY A 205 14.81 -10.23 -10.82
N VAL A 206 14.51 -10.32 -9.53
CA VAL A 206 13.60 -11.35 -8.99
C VAL A 206 12.18 -11.15 -9.54
N VAL A 207 11.62 -9.94 -9.44
CA VAL A 207 10.26 -9.66 -9.92
C VAL A 207 10.14 -9.95 -11.42
N ARG A 208 11.09 -9.49 -12.25
CA ARG A 208 11.13 -9.76 -13.70
C ARG A 208 11.05 -11.26 -14.01
N LYS A 209 11.93 -12.06 -13.39
CA LYS A 209 11.94 -13.53 -13.60
C LYS A 209 10.64 -14.20 -13.17
N MET A 210 9.97 -13.66 -12.16
CA MET A 210 8.71 -14.20 -11.66
C MET A 210 7.53 -13.84 -12.57
N VAL A 211 7.40 -12.58 -13.00
CA VAL A 211 6.30 -12.17 -13.89
C VAL A 211 6.42 -12.78 -15.29
N ASP A 212 7.65 -13.07 -15.74
CA ASP A 212 7.89 -13.72 -17.03
C ASP A 212 7.74 -15.25 -16.97
N ASN A 213 7.58 -15.84 -15.78
CA ASN A 213 7.47 -17.28 -15.63
C ASN A 213 6.07 -17.79 -16.01
N PRO A 214 5.94 -18.66 -17.04
CA PRO A 214 4.63 -19.16 -17.49
C PRO A 214 3.83 -19.90 -16.41
N LEU A 215 4.51 -20.53 -15.44
CA LEU A 215 3.86 -21.25 -14.34
C LEU A 215 3.16 -20.31 -13.35
N LEU A 216 3.52 -19.01 -13.36
CA LEU A 216 2.91 -17.98 -12.52
C LEU A 216 1.84 -17.17 -13.25
N GLY A 217 1.51 -17.49 -14.52
CA GLY A 217 0.47 -16.78 -15.28
C GLY A 217 -0.93 -16.86 -14.64
N SER A 218 -1.14 -17.81 -13.72
CA SER A 218 -2.37 -17.88 -12.94
C SER A 218 -2.37 -16.99 -11.69
N VAL A 219 -1.27 -16.33 -11.31
CA VAL A 219 -1.20 -15.34 -10.23
C VAL A 219 -1.53 -13.96 -10.80
N LYS A 220 -2.22 -13.10 -10.04
CA LYS A 220 -2.54 -11.74 -10.52
C LYS A 220 -1.41 -10.76 -10.23
N ILE A 221 -0.83 -10.85 -9.04
CA ILE A 221 0.21 -9.93 -8.55
C ILE A 221 1.38 -10.74 -7.97
N VAL A 222 2.61 -10.36 -8.31
CA VAL A 222 3.83 -10.80 -7.62
C VAL A 222 4.45 -9.59 -6.93
N ALA A 223 4.78 -9.71 -5.65
CA ALA A 223 5.50 -8.67 -4.92
C ALA A 223 6.82 -9.24 -4.36
N ALA A 224 7.94 -8.56 -4.59
CA ALA A 224 9.20 -8.86 -3.91
C ALA A 224 9.41 -7.91 -2.74
N VAL A 225 9.73 -8.45 -1.57
CA VAL A 225 10.05 -7.69 -0.35
C VAL A 225 11.43 -8.07 0.17
N SER A 226 12.06 -7.12 0.87
CA SER A 226 13.36 -7.30 1.51
C SER A 226 13.32 -8.33 2.66
N ALA A 227 14.48 -8.87 3.03
CA ALA A 227 14.63 -9.86 4.09
C ALA A 227 14.17 -9.41 5.49
N ASP A 228 14.04 -8.10 5.75
CA ASP A 228 13.55 -7.55 7.02
C ASP A 228 12.02 -7.55 7.16
N VAL A 229 11.30 -7.85 6.07
CA VAL A 229 9.84 -7.95 6.07
C VAL A 229 9.45 -9.37 6.45
N ASP A 230 8.87 -9.56 7.64
CA ASP A 230 8.19 -10.81 7.94
C ASP A 230 6.95 -10.92 7.06
N ILE A 231 6.93 -11.93 6.19
CA ILE A 231 5.84 -12.15 5.25
C ILE A 231 4.68 -12.95 5.85
N ASP A 232 4.85 -13.57 7.03
CA ASP A 232 3.76 -14.30 7.71
C ASP A 232 2.91 -13.39 8.60
N ASP A 233 3.41 -12.19 8.91
CA ASP A 233 2.70 -11.13 9.65
C ASP A 233 2.10 -10.10 8.67
N ASP A 234 0.79 -9.89 8.74
CA ASP A 234 0.07 -9.05 7.77
C ASP A 234 0.43 -7.56 7.94
N GLU A 235 0.69 -7.10 9.17
CA GLU A 235 1.10 -5.71 9.44
C GLU A 235 2.48 -5.42 8.82
N SER A 236 3.46 -6.30 9.08
CA SER A 236 4.78 -6.27 8.48
C SER A 236 4.74 -6.36 6.95
N LEU A 237 3.91 -7.25 6.42
CA LEU A 237 3.78 -7.48 4.99
C LEU A 237 3.25 -6.24 4.26
N LEU A 238 2.14 -5.67 4.73
CA LEU A 238 1.53 -4.48 4.12
C LEU A 238 2.46 -3.26 4.25
N TRP A 239 3.09 -3.08 5.41
CA TRP A 239 4.10 -2.04 5.59
C TRP A 239 5.26 -2.20 4.60
N GLY A 240 5.82 -3.41 4.50
CA GLY A 240 6.94 -3.71 3.63
C GLY A 240 6.63 -3.49 2.14
N ILE A 241 5.43 -3.84 1.70
CA ILE A 241 4.99 -3.63 0.31
C ILE A 241 4.75 -2.13 0.08
N PHE A 242 3.79 -1.52 0.76
CA PHE A 242 3.24 -0.23 0.32
C PHE A 242 4.09 1.00 0.67
N THR A 243 5.13 0.85 1.51
CA THR A 243 6.04 1.96 1.85
C THR A 243 7.31 2.01 1.00
N ARG A 244 7.57 1.04 0.11
CA ARG A 244 8.89 0.84 -0.54
C ARG A 244 8.86 0.78 -2.07
N PHE A 245 7.79 1.25 -2.70
CA PHE A 245 7.72 1.35 -4.15
C PHE A 245 7.07 2.64 -4.61
N ASP A 246 7.51 3.12 -5.77
CA ASP A 246 6.80 4.10 -6.61
C ASP A 246 6.30 3.38 -7.87
N ALA A 247 5.06 3.63 -8.30
CA ALA A 247 4.44 2.83 -9.36
C ALA A 247 5.16 2.94 -10.72
N VAL A 248 5.57 4.13 -11.14
CA VAL A 248 6.32 4.34 -12.39
C VAL A 248 7.66 3.61 -12.32
N ARG A 249 8.35 3.69 -11.18
CA ARG A 249 9.69 3.11 -11.07
C ARG A 249 9.64 1.61 -10.93
N ASP A 250 8.74 1.09 -10.09
CA ASP A 250 8.90 -0.21 -9.43
C ASP A 250 7.80 -1.23 -9.76
N VAL A 251 6.75 -0.82 -10.46
CA VAL A 251 5.77 -1.75 -11.03
C VAL A 251 6.22 -2.20 -12.42
N VAL A 252 6.09 -3.49 -12.70
CA VAL A 252 6.35 -4.09 -14.01
C VAL A 252 5.20 -5.04 -14.37
N PHE A 253 5.10 -5.40 -15.64
CA PHE A 253 4.14 -6.40 -16.11
C PHE A 253 4.85 -7.44 -16.96
N SER A 254 4.26 -8.64 -17.07
CA SER A 254 4.75 -9.67 -18.01
C SER A 254 4.83 -9.14 -19.45
N ARG A 255 3.90 -8.24 -19.83
CA ARG A 255 3.88 -7.60 -21.14
C ARG A 255 3.53 -6.13 -21.02
N SER A 256 4.14 -5.32 -21.87
CA SER A 256 3.85 -3.90 -21.99
C SER A 256 4.04 -3.49 -23.44
N GLU A 257 3.03 -2.87 -24.02
CA GLU A 257 3.04 -2.40 -25.41
C GLU A 257 2.34 -1.04 -25.52
N PHE A 258 2.47 -0.38 -26.67
CA PHE A 258 1.71 0.83 -26.96
C PHE A 258 0.59 0.50 -27.95
N ARG A 259 -0.66 0.79 -27.57
CA ARG A 259 -1.81 0.77 -28.47
C ARG A 259 -2.17 2.21 -28.82
N GLY A 260 -1.66 2.68 -29.97
CA GLY A 260 -1.62 4.11 -30.26
C GLY A 260 -0.64 4.83 -29.30
N LEU A 261 -1.08 5.91 -28.65
CA LEU A 261 -0.29 6.60 -27.62
C LEU A 261 -0.47 6.02 -26.21
N ALA A 262 -1.44 5.13 -26.02
CA ALA A 262 -1.74 4.56 -24.71
C ALA A 262 -0.81 3.37 -24.42
N PRO A 263 -0.09 3.36 -23.27
CA PRO A 263 0.56 2.15 -22.81
C PRO A 263 -0.51 1.16 -22.35
N VAL A 264 -0.38 -0.10 -22.79
CA VAL A 264 -1.23 -1.22 -22.42
C VAL A 264 -0.37 -2.25 -21.72
N TYR A 265 -0.83 -2.73 -20.57
CA TYR A 265 -0.12 -3.68 -19.72
C TYR A 265 -0.92 -4.96 -19.62
N SER A 266 -0.28 -6.13 -19.66
CA SER A 266 -1.03 -7.38 -19.54
C SER A 266 -0.22 -8.49 -18.87
N GLY A 267 -0.95 -9.52 -18.41
CA GLY A 267 -0.38 -10.63 -17.67
C GLY A 267 -0.26 -10.35 -16.18
N VAL A 268 0.83 -10.81 -15.57
CA VAL A 268 1.06 -10.72 -14.13
C VAL A 268 1.65 -9.34 -13.80
N MET A 269 1.04 -8.65 -12.85
CA MET A 269 1.60 -7.41 -12.29
C MET A 269 2.71 -7.75 -11.29
N GLY A 270 3.88 -7.14 -11.43
CA GLY A 270 5.02 -7.27 -10.54
C GLY A 270 5.26 -5.99 -9.76
N ILE A 271 5.55 -6.10 -8.46
CA ILE A 271 5.89 -4.97 -7.59
C ILE A 271 7.24 -5.26 -6.94
N ASP A 272 8.24 -4.42 -7.23
CA ASP A 272 9.50 -4.42 -6.50
C ASP A 272 9.38 -3.52 -5.26
N ALA A 273 9.06 -4.10 -4.11
CA ALA A 273 9.00 -3.40 -2.82
C ALA A 273 10.24 -3.68 -1.96
N THR A 274 11.38 -3.99 -2.59
CA THR A 274 12.65 -4.15 -1.88
C THR A 274 13.30 -2.80 -1.56
N TRP A 275 14.28 -2.83 -0.66
CA TRP A 275 15.15 -1.69 -0.37
C TRP A 275 15.96 -1.33 -1.61
N LYS A 276 16.03 -0.03 -1.88
CA LYS A 276 16.75 0.50 -3.04
C LYS A 276 17.81 1.49 -2.58
N GLN A 277 18.85 1.62 -3.38
CA GLN A 277 19.91 2.58 -3.10
C GLN A 277 19.32 4.00 -2.97
N GLY A 278 19.72 4.71 -1.92
CA GLY A 278 19.24 6.07 -1.63
C GLY A 278 18.01 6.13 -0.71
N TYR A 279 17.33 5.01 -0.46
CA TYR A 279 16.28 4.97 0.57
C TYR A 279 16.88 5.22 1.96
N GLN A 280 16.13 5.95 2.78
CA GLN A 280 16.52 6.18 4.17
C GLN A 280 16.35 4.88 4.98
N PRO A 281 17.27 4.58 5.91
CA PRO A 281 17.12 3.42 6.77
C PRO A 281 15.87 3.54 7.63
N THR A 282 15.32 2.40 8.05
CA THR A 282 14.17 2.39 8.95
C THR A 282 14.54 3.05 10.28
N LEU A 283 13.64 3.89 10.79
CA LEU A 283 13.78 4.44 12.15
C LEU A 283 13.62 3.31 13.17
N VAL A 284 14.67 3.07 13.95
CA VAL A 284 14.69 2.10 15.05
C VAL A 284 14.96 2.81 16.36
N MET A 285 14.31 2.36 17.43
CA MET A 285 14.59 2.87 18.77
C MET A 285 15.92 2.30 19.28
N ASP A 286 16.67 3.12 20.01
CA ASP A 286 17.91 2.68 20.68
C ASP A 286 17.58 1.62 21.76
N PRO A 287 18.19 0.42 21.72
CA PRO A 287 17.91 -0.66 22.67
C PRO A 287 18.09 -0.27 24.14
N GLU A 288 19.05 0.59 24.46
CA GLU A 288 19.28 1.05 25.82
C GLU A 288 18.18 2.01 26.28
N ILE A 289 17.62 2.81 25.36
CA ILE A 289 16.45 3.66 25.64
C ILE A 289 15.22 2.79 25.88
N VAL A 290 14.98 1.78 25.04
CA VAL A 290 13.87 0.83 25.22
C VAL A 290 13.95 0.18 26.61
N LYS A 291 15.10 -0.42 26.94
CA LYS A 291 15.33 -1.06 28.24
C LYS A 291 15.14 -0.10 29.41
N LYS A 292 15.60 1.15 29.27
CA LYS A 292 15.44 2.19 30.29
C LYS A 292 13.97 2.55 30.50
N VAL A 293 13.17 2.66 29.45
CA VAL A 293 11.71 2.91 29.56
C VAL A 293 11.04 1.70 30.21
N ASP A 294 11.34 0.48 29.76
CA ASP A 294 10.69 -0.73 30.24
C ASP A 294 10.90 -0.96 31.74
N SER A 295 12.10 -0.64 32.24
CA SER A 295 12.42 -0.72 33.67
C SER A 295 11.59 0.21 34.57
N LYS A 296 10.89 1.19 33.99
CA LYS A 296 10.14 2.22 34.74
C LYS A 296 8.63 2.04 34.71
N TRP A 297 8.07 1.10 33.94
CA TRP A 297 6.61 0.91 33.86
C TRP A 297 5.98 0.71 35.24
N SER A 298 6.61 -0.09 36.11
CA SER A 298 6.18 -0.35 37.49
C SER A 298 6.23 0.88 38.42
N ARG A 299 6.93 1.95 38.02
CA ARG A 299 7.02 3.20 38.78
C ARG A 299 5.90 4.18 38.43
N TYR A 300 5.39 4.12 37.21
CA TYR A 300 4.37 5.06 36.71
C TYR A 300 2.94 4.56 36.90
N TRP A 301 2.75 3.23 37.00
CA TRP A 301 1.45 2.61 37.25
C TRP A 301 1.47 1.93 38.64
N LYS A 302 1.05 2.67 39.66
CA LYS A 302 0.70 2.16 41.00
C LYS A 302 -0.75 2.50 41.31
#